data_AF-A0A8J4TBS4-F1
#
_entry.id   AF-A0A8J4TBS4-F1
#
_cell.length_a   1.000
_cell.length_b   1.000
_cell.length_c   1.000
_cell.angle_alpha   90.00
_cell.angle_beta   90.00
_cell.angle_gamma   90.00
#
_symmetry.space_group_name_H-M   'P 1'
#
loop_
_entity.id
_entity.type
_entity.pdbx_description
1 polymer ?
#
loop_
_entity_poly.entity_id
_entity_poly.type
_entity_poly.pdbx_seq_one_letter_code
_entity_poly.pdbx_strand_id
1 'polypeptide(L)'
;RWEIVEQRLMIGEFKNRWPALFFESEINAEFLRITTKPLRSKFLAQLDHFSEKLIQIFNKKGGVKGQKIKAVLAIKDSCDIDIKRECILRSLVIYLNEDPDSFFKEYL
;
A
#
# COMPACT_ATOMS: atom_id res chain seq x y z
N ARG A 1 -19.46 5.05 -18.08
CA ARG A 1 -19.33 4.81 -16.62
C ARG A 1 -19.85 6.01 -15.81
N TRP A 2 -20.99 6.60 -16.15
CA TRP A 2 -21.61 7.72 -15.41
C TRP A 2 -22.35 7.25 -14.16
N GLU A 3 -22.95 6.05 -14.24
CA GLU A 3 -23.66 5.38 -13.16
C GLU A 3 -22.85 5.21 -11.87
N ILE A 4 -21.52 5.06 -11.98
CA ILE A 4 -20.60 4.89 -10.84
C ILE A 4 -20.56 6.13 -9.94
N VAL A 5 -20.61 7.31 -10.54
CA VAL A 5 -20.49 8.59 -9.83
C VAL A 5 -21.82 8.98 -9.19
N GLU A 6 -22.94 8.54 -9.76
CA GLU A 6 -24.28 9.01 -9.42
C GLU A 6 -25.07 8.04 -8.52
N GLN A 7 -24.94 6.73 -8.72
CA GLN A 7 -25.83 5.74 -8.08
C GLN A 7 -25.46 5.36 -6.64
N ARG A 8 -24.28 5.78 -6.12
CA ARG A 8 -23.76 5.40 -4.78
C ARG A 8 -24.04 3.94 -4.42
N LEU A 9 -23.79 3.02 -5.35
CA LEU A 9 -24.08 1.59 -5.17
C LEU A 9 -23.33 1.05 -3.95
N MET A 10 -23.93 0.07 -3.25
CA MET A 10 -23.22 -0.64 -2.20
C MET A 10 -22.00 -1.35 -2.78
N ILE A 11 -20.91 -1.43 -2.00
CA ILE A 11 -19.63 -1.97 -2.48
C ILE A 11 -19.75 -3.42 -3.02
N GLY A 12 -20.69 -4.21 -2.48
CA GLY A 12 -20.98 -5.57 -2.95
C GLY A 12 -21.57 -5.60 -4.37
N GLU A 13 -22.56 -4.75 -4.65
CA GLU A 13 -23.17 -4.64 -5.98
C GLU A 13 -22.19 -4.05 -7.00
N PHE A 14 -21.37 -3.10 -6.56
CA PHE A 14 -20.32 -2.51 -7.38
C PHE A 14 -19.28 -3.56 -7.81
N LYS A 15 -18.84 -4.42 -6.88
CA LYS A 15 -17.93 -5.54 -7.16
C LYS A 15 -18.53 -6.55 -8.14
N ASN A 16 -19.81 -6.88 -7.99
CA ASN A 16 -20.47 -7.85 -8.86
C ASN A 16 -20.67 -7.32 -10.29
N ARG A 17 -20.98 -6.02 -10.44
CA ARG A 17 -21.20 -5.39 -11.75
C ARG A 17 -19.90 -5.04 -12.47
N TRP A 18 -18.88 -4.66 -11.73
CA TRP A 18 -17.60 -4.23 -12.28
C TRP A 18 -16.42 -4.96 -11.63
N PRO A 19 -16.38 -6.30 -11.68
CA PRO A 19 -15.27 -7.06 -11.10
C PRO A 19 -13.95 -6.67 -11.75
N ALA A 20 -14.00 -6.23 -13.02
CA ALA A 20 -12.87 -5.72 -13.75
C ALA A 20 -12.16 -4.56 -13.04
N LEU A 21 -12.91 -3.64 -12.41
CA LEU A 21 -12.36 -2.50 -11.65
C LEU A 21 -11.61 -2.90 -10.37
N PHE A 22 -11.56 -4.19 -10.05
CA PHE A 22 -10.78 -4.74 -8.96
C PHE A 22 -9.56 -5.55 -9.44
N PHE A 23 -9.31 -5.61 -10.76
CA PHE A 23 -8.03 -6.05 -11.29
C PHE A 23 -7.02 -4.90 -11.26
N GLU A 24 -5.76 -5.23 -10.97
CA GLU A 24 -4.68 -4.24 -10.90
C GLU A 24 -4.58 -3.40 -12.18
N SER A 25 -4.70 -4.02 -13.36
CA SER A 25 -4.59 -3.33 -14.66
C SER A 25 -5.68 -2.28 -14.85
N GLU A 26 -6.93 -2.61 -14.52
CA GLU A 26 -8.08 -1.72 -14.64
C GLU A 26 -8.06 -0.60 -13.60
N ILE A 27 -7.63 -0.88 -12.36
CA ILE A 27 -7.41 0.15 -11.34
C ILE A 27 -6.37 1.16 -11.83
N ASN A 28 -5.24 0.68 -12.36
CA ASN A 28 -4.21 1.54 -12.92
C ASN A 28 -4.74 2.37 -14.10
N ALA A 29 -5.50 1.76 -15.01
CA ALA A 29 -6.06 2.43 -16.18
C ALA A 29 -7.08 3.52 -15.80
N GLU A 30 -7.99 3.23 -14.86
CA GLU A 30 -8.98 4.21 -14.41
C GLU A 30 -8.36 5.34 -13.59
N PHE A 31 -7.41 5.02 -12.71
CA PHE A 31 -6.67 6.04 -11.99
C PHE A 31 -5.94 6.97 -12.97
N LEU A 32 -5.26 6.40 -13.97
CA LEU A 32 -4.62 7.18 -15.03
C LEU A 32 -5.63 8.03 -15.82
N ARG A 33 -6.79 7.49 -16.16
CA ARG A 33 -7.84 8.20 -16.89
C ARG A 33 -8.38 9.41 -16.10
N ILE A 34 -8.58 9.26 -14.79
CA ILE A 34 -9.16 10.30 -13.93
C ILE A 34 -8.11 11.34 -13.52
N THR A 35 -6.94 10.90 -13.08
CA THR A 35 -5.93 11.78 -12.47
C THR A 35 -4.78 12.15 -13.40
N THR A 36 -4.76 11.59 -14.62
CA THR A 36 -3.67 11.72 -15.59
C THR A 36 -2.29 11.36 -15.03
N LYS A 37 -2.25 10.46 -14.04
CA LYS A 37 -1.00 10.01 -13.38
C LYS A 37 -0.96 8.48 -13.34
N PRO A 38 0.18 7.84 -13.63
CA PRO A 38 0.30 6.39 -13.53
C PRO A 38 0.37 5.98 -12.06
N LEU A 39 -0.64 5.27 -11.55
CA LEU A 39 -0.78 4.94 -10.13
C LEU A 39 0.43 4.18 -9.59
N ARG A 40 0.70 2.98 -10.11
CA ARG A 40 1.75 2.09 -9.58
C ARG A 40 3.12 2.75 -9.58
N SER A 41 3.58 3.26 -10.72
CA SER A 41 4.91 3.86 -10.81
C SER A 41 5.04 5.14 -9.99
N LYS A 42 4.00 5.98 -9.93
CA LYS A 42 4.02 7.19 -9.09
C LYS A 42 4.04 6.84 -7.61
N PHE A 43 3.24 5.87 -7.19
CA PHE A 43 3.20 5.40 -5.81
C PHE A 43 4.56 4.86 -5.37
N LEU A 44 5.13 3.93 -6.12
CA LEU A 44 6.44 3.33 -5.81
C LEU A 44 7.54 4.39 -5.77
N ALA A 45 7.58 5.31 -6.74
CA ALA A 45 8.56 6.39 -6.74
C ALA A 45 8.45 7.32 -5.52
N GLN A 46 7.23 7.60 -5.03
CA GLN A 46 7.04 8.39 -3.82
C GLN A 46 7.40 7.59 -2.56
N LEU A 47 7.06 6.31 -2.50
CA LEU A 47 7.46 5.42 -1.41
C LEU A 47 8.98 5.40 -1.26
N ASP A 48 9.70 5.22 -2.38
CA ASP A 48 11.16 5.24 -2.41
C ASP A 48 11.72 6.58 -1.94
N HIS A 49 11.16 7.69 -2.45
CA HIS A 49 11.58 9.04 -2.08
C HIS A 49 11.45 9.32 -0.57
N PHE A 50 10.41 8.81 0.08
CA PHE A 50 10.17 9.01 1.52
C PHE A 50 10.75 7.89 2.41
N SER A 51 11.33 6.85 1.82
CA SER A 51 11.78 5.64 2.54
C SER A 51 12.72 5.95 3.69
N GLU A 52 13.75 6.76 3.45
CA GLU A 52 14.74 7.11 4.49
C GLU A 52 14.12 7.86 5.65
N LYS A 53 13.22 8.82 5.36
CA LYS A 53 12.51 9.60 6.37
C LYS A 53 11.57 8.72 7.20
N LEU A 54 10.88 7.78 6.55
CA LEU A 54 10.03 6.80 7.23
C LEU A 54 10.85 5.92 8.17
N ILE A 55 11.99 5.40 7.71
CA ILE A 55 12.90 4.59 8.55
C ILE A 55 13.38 5.38 9.78
N GLN A 56 13.70 6.67 9.64
CA GLN A 56 14.06 7.51 10.79
C GLN A 56 12.90 7.66 11.79
N ILE A 57 11.68 7.85 11.31
CA ILE A 57 10.47 7.93 12.16
C ILE A 57 10.25 6.61 12.90
N PHE A 58 10.38 5.49 12.18
CA PHE A 58 10.23 4.14 12.72
C PHE A 58 11.25 3.83 13.81
N ASN A 59 12.52 4.19 13.60
CA ASN A 59 13.58 3.97 14.59
C ASN A 59 13.40 4.76 15.89
N LYS A 60 12.70 5.91 15.84
CA LYS A 60 12.35 6.70 17.03
C LYS A 60 11.21 6.08 17.84
N LYS A 61 10.47 5.11 17.29
CA LYS A 61 9.37 4.46 18.01
C LYS A 61 9.93 3.47 19.04
N GLY A 62 9.51 3.63 20.29
CA GLY A 62 9.83 2.74 21.41
C GLY A 62 8.73 1.73 21.74
N GLY A 63 8.92 1.02 22.84
CA GLY A 63 7.97 0.03 23.37
C GLY A 63 7.75 -1.18 22.46
N VAL A 64 6.66 -1.91 22.70
CA VAL A 64 6.33 -3.15 21.97
C VAL A 64 6.20 -2.89 20.45
N LYS A 65 5.58 -1.78 20.04
CA LYS A 65 5.48 -1.41 18.62
C LYS A 65 6.84 -1.16 17.98
N GLY A 66 7.70 -0.41 18.67
CA GLY A 66 9.06 -0.14 18.21
C GLY A 66 9.87 -1.42 18.02
N GLN A 67 9.74 -2.39 18.94
CA GLN A 67 10.38 -3.70 18.82
C GLN A 67 9.89 -4.48 17.59
N LYS A 68 8.57 -4.52 17.36
CA LYS A 68 7.99 -5.16 16.16
C LYS A 68 8.49 -4.51 14.87
N ILE A 69 8.48 -3.18 14.80
CA ILE A 69 8.98 -2.44 13.64
C ILE A 69 10.47 -2.71 13.39
N LYS A 70 11.30 -2.75 14.45
CA LYS A 70 12.73 -3.08 14.32
C LYS A 70 12.95 -4.50 13.79
N ALA A 71 12.14 -5.47 14.20
CA ALA A 71 12.22 -6.83 13.68
C ALA A 71 11.91 -6.88 12.17
N VAL A 72 10.88 -6.17 11.72
CA VAL A 72 10.54 -6.07 10.28
C VAL A 72 11.63 -5.36 9.48
N LEU A 73 12.23 -4.30 10.02
CA LEU A 73 13.29 -3.53 9.36
C LEU A 73 14.67 -4.21 9.41
N ALA A 74 14.84 -5.36 10.06
CA ALA A 74 16.13 -6.03 10.16
C ALA A 74 16.69 -6.47 8.79
N ILE A 75 15.82 -6.63 7.78
CA ILE A 75 16.16 -7.09 6.43
C ILE A 75 16.25 -5.90 5.44
N LYS A 76 16.15 -4.65 5.93
CA LYS A 76 16.12 -3.44 5.07
C LYS A 76 17.37 -3.21 4.22
N ASP A 77 18.50 -3.82 4.60
CA ASP A 77 19.79 -3.71 3.91
C ASP A 77 19.94 -4.74 2.77
N SER A 78 18.85 -5.42 2.40
CA SER A 78 18.77 -6.22 1.17
C SER A 78 19.02 -5.35 -0.07
N CYS A 79 19.69 -5.94 -1.08
CA CYS A 79 19.88 -5.30 -2.39
C CYS A 79 18.57 -5.24 -3.22
N ASP A 80 17.54 -5.97 -2.80
CA ASP A 80 16.25 -6.02 -3.47
C ASP A 80 15.34 -4.85 -3.03
N ILE A 81 14.97 -4.01 -4.00
CA ILE A 81 14.12 -2.83 -3.78
C ILE A 81 12.71 -3.22 -3.35
N ASP A 82 12.17 -4.34 -3.81
CA ASP A 82 10.81 -4.75 -3.50
C ASP A 82 10.74 -5.30 -2.07
N ILE A 83 11.77 -6.03 -1.61
CA ILE A 83 11.92 -6.42 -0.20
C ILE A 83 11.98 -5.16 0.69
N LYS A 84 12.77 -4.15 0.29
CA LYS A 84 12.87 -2.89 1.04
C LYS A 84 11.52 -2.18 1.13
N ARG A 85 10.78 -2.08 0.03
CA ARG A 85 9.44 -1.47 -0.02
C ARG A 85 8.46 -2.23 0.86
N GLU A 86 8.47 -3.56 0.84
CA GLU A 86 7.64 -4.41 1.69
C GLU A 86 7.91 -4.14 3.18
N CYS A 87 9.19 -4.14 3.60
CA CYS A 87 9.58 -3.85 4.98
C CYS A 87 9.05 -2.47 5.45
N ILE A 88 9.11 -1.46 4.58
CA ILE A 88 8.63 -0.11 4.89
C ILE A 88 7.10 -0.09 5.04
N LEU A 89 6.38 -0.74 4.11
CA LEU A 89 4.92 -0.80 4.16
C LEU A 89 4.43 -1.58 5.39
N ARG A 90 5.02 -2.74 5.70
CA ARG A 90 4.71 -3.48 6.94
C ARG A 90 4.99 -2.66 8.20
N SER A 91 6.11 -1.94 8.23
CA SER A 91 6.45 -1.05 9.34
C SER A 91 5.44 0.09 9.50
N LEU A 92 4.95 0.66 8.39
CA LEU A 92 3.94 1.71 8.39
C LEU A 92 2.61 1.22 8.99
N VAL A 93 2.15 0.02 8.62
CA VAL A 93 0.92 -0.59 9.15
C VAL A 93 1.02 -0.76 10.69
N ILE A 94 2.14 -1.31 11.18
CA ILE A 94 2.38 -1.42 12.64
C ILE A 94 2.40 -0.04 13.31
N TYR A 95 3.04 0.94 12.67
CA TYR A 95 3.13 2.30 13.20
C TYR A 95 1.74 2.94 13.38
N LEU A 96 0.82 2.69 12.44
CA LEU A 96 -0.57 3.15 12.45
C LEU A 96 -1.50 2.33 13.37
N ASN A 97 -0.96 1.38 14.15
CA ASN A 97 -1.71 0.50 15.05
C ASN A 97 -2.59 -0.54 14.34
N GLU A 98 -2.25 -0.89 13.11
CA GLU A 98 -2.89 -1.95 12.35
C GLU A 98 -2.04 -3.24 12.40
N ASP A 99 -2.65 -4.36 12.05
CA ASP A 99 -1.99 -5.66 11.99
C ASP A 99 -1.54 -5.99 10.56
N PRO A 100 -0.21 -6.10 10.30
CA PRO A 100 0.31 -6.40 8.97
C PRO A 100 -0.24 -7.66 8.33
N ASP A 101 -0.46 -8.71 9.13
CA ASP A 101 -0.89 -10.01 8.61
C ASP A 101 -2.36 -9.98 8.19
N SER A 102 -3.16 -9.09 8.79
CA SER A 102 -4.53 -8.80 8.34
C SER A 102 -4.58 -7.91 7.09
N PHE A 103 -3.56 -7.05 6.91
CA PHE A 103 -3.51 -6.04 5.85
C PHE A 103 -2.94 -6.61 4.54
N PHE A 104 -1.80 -7.29 4.62
CA PHE A 104 -1.18 -7.93 3.47
C PHE A 104 -1.72 -9.35 3.34
N LYS A 105 -2.53 -9.56 2.30
CA LYS A 105 -3.00 -10.90 1.93
C LYS A 105 -2.10 -11.43 0.82
N GLU A 106 -1.62 -12.65 0.98
CA GLU A 106 -1.01 -13.36 -0.14
C GLU A 106 -2.05 -13.47 -1.26
N TYR A 107 -1.66 -13.03 -2.45
CA TYR A 107 -2.48 -13.20 -3.63
C TYR A 107 -2.31 -14.66 -4.07
N LEU A 108 -3.30 -15.51 -3.75
CA LEU A 108 -3.39 -16.90 -4.24
C LEU A 108 -3.78 -16.94 -5.71
#